data_AF-A0A3S5EM68-F1
#
_entry.id   AF-A0A3S5EM68-F1
#
_cell.length_a   1.000
_cell.length_b   1.000
_cell.length_c   1.000
_cell.angle_alpha   90.00
_cell.angle_beta   90.00
_cell.angle_gamma   90.00
#
_symmetry.space_group_name_H-M   'P 1'
#
loop_
_entity.id
_entity.type
_entity.pdbx_description
1 polymer ?
#
loop_
_entity_poly.entity_id
_entity_poly.type
_entity_poly.pdbx_seq_one_letter_code
_entity_poly.pdbx_strand_id
1 'polypeptide(L)'
;MYDAPASLIKDLSYHPTQAYDFFIEDAERAKYWVTERKYNDDFAAISQALETASTSYNVVKNHPRGAAEIAALAVNGLGGRRDFGYVDNPHLTKDTVEGVAAAGALAHILKTYIQGMNYSIFDNEDTGNLRKVSEDHDVNNNPLGIMPRFDVDRLSEVLNIVGRDGGAFLKLREAQNSYQEKMIHKDMTNPEFNDASQRLAKTEGFVASSIGTGQIKDAQAHDAYVKAWVDLAGAPVSELTGLASKYAGPAAPVAGWASDKMIDDLKSRAEKKWADSTAATTADMEKQANIAMQQFTRSLLLSADADGLNGYQKGVESLGSSNESAVQNPDGTYRLMTRAEYNDLVERARTDSAAAETLDKVNSDLLDVAGNNAGFLPAGATRGDVEGSFKDPFSKYY
;
A
#
# COMPACT_ATOMS: atom_id res chain seq x y z
N MET A 1 22.22 27.33 -17.86
CA MET A 1 20.91 27.78 -17.32
C MET A 1 19.85 27.20 -18.23
N TYR A 2 19.25 26.07 -17.85
CA TYR A 2 18.25 25.39 -18.67
C TYR A 2 16.88 26.03 -18.42
N ASP A 3 16.55 27.03 -19.23
CA ASP A 3 15.23 27.65 -19.25
C ASP A 3 14.41 27.01 -20.37
N ALA A 4 14.21 25.68 -20.28
CA ALA A 4 13.24 25.04 -21.16
C ALA A 4 11.84 25.41 -20.67
N PRO A 5 10.92 25.83 -21.56
CA PRO A 5 9.59 26.22 -21.14
C PRO A 5 8.87 25.04 -20.48
N ALA A 6 7.99 25.29 -19.50
CA ALA A 6 7.20 24.25 -18.84
C ALA A 6 6.38 23.39 -19.82
N SER A 7 6.10 23.92 -21.02
CA SER A 7 5.53 23.18 -22.14
C SER A 7 6.37 21.97 -22.58
N LEU A 8 7.71 22.05 -22.51
CA LEU A 8 8.58 20.93 -22.86
C LEU A 8 8.30 19.69 -22.00
N ILE A 9 8.24 19.85 -20.68
CA ILE A 9 7.99 18.73 -19.77
C ILE A 9 6.59 18.15 -20.00
N LYS A 10 5.61 19.01 -20.27
CA LYS A 10 4.27 18.56 -20.62
C LYS A 10 4.26 17.78 -21.94
N ASP A 11 5.02 18.20 -22.95
CA ASP A 11 5.11 17.47 -24.21
C ASP A 11 5.80 16.11 -24.02
N LEU A 12 6.84 16.05 -23.18
CA LEU A 12 7.52 14.79 -22.84
C LEU A 12 6.57 13.75 -22.22
N SER A 13 5.54 14.14 -21.48
CA SER A 13 4.60 13.18 -20.89
C SER A 13 3.81 12.37 -21.93
N TYR A 14 3.78 12.81 -23.19
CA TYR A 14 3.14 12.10 -24.30
C TYR A 14 4.13 11.35 -25.21
N HIS A 15 5.44 11.41 -24.92
CA HIS A 15 6.50 10.94 -25.80
C HIS A 15 7.50 10.04 -25.05
N PRO A 16 7.19 8.74 -24.85
CA PRO A 16 7.97 7.81 -24.03
C PRO A 16 9.48 7.76 -24.29
N THR A 17 9.88 7.61 -25.56
CA THR A 17 11.30 7.51 -25.92
C THR A 17 12.03 8.83 -25.66
N GLN A 18 11.42 9.95 -26.05
CA GLN A 18 12.00 11.27 -25.84
C GLN A 18 12.09 11.62 -24.34
N ALA A 19 11.09 11.24 -23.55
CA ALA A 19 11.11 11.40 -22.11
C ALA A 19 12.21 10.55 -21.47
N TYR A 20 12.35 9.30 -21.91
CA TYR A 20 13.44 8.43 -21.49
C TYR A 20 14.82 9.05 -21.80
N ASP A 21 15.08 9.42 -23.04
CA ASP A 21 16.34 10.05 -23.47
C ASP A 21 16.60 11.34 -22.67
N PHE A 22 15.56 12.15 -22.47
CA PHE A 22 15.64 13.39 -21.70
C PHE A 22 16.11 13.16 -20.26
N PHE A 23 15.60 12.13 -19.57
CA PHE A 23 15.99 11.87 -18.18
C PHE A 23 17.24 11.01 -18.05
N ILE A 24 17.56 10.13 -19.01
CA ILE A 24 18.68 9.20 -18.86
C ILE A 24 20.02 9.78 -19.32
N GLU A 25 20.05 10.55 -20.41
CA GLU A 25 21.31 10.94 -21.08
C GLU A 25 22.14 11.96 -20.28
N ASP A 26 21.48 12.75 -19.43
CA ASP A 26 22.11 13.83 -18.66
C ASP A 26 21.59 13.85 -17.22
N ALA A 27 22.43 13.34 -16.31
CA ALA A 27 22.11 13.21 -14.91
C ALA A 27 21.89 14.57 -14.22
N GLU A 28 22.65 15.61 -14.60
CA GLU A 28 22.53 16.94 -14.03
C GLU A 28 21.26 17.65 -14.52
N ARG A 29 20.92 17.51 -15.81
CA ARG A 29 19.64 17.98 -16.35
C ARG A 29 18.49 17.35 -15.60
N ALA A 30 18.47 16.03 -15.51
CA ALA A 30 17.39 15.32 -14.83
C ALA A 30 17.31 15.68 -13.34
N LYS A 31 18.44 15.77 -12.64
CA LYS A 31 18.49 16.23 -11.25
C LYS A 31 17.92 17.63 -11.10
N TYR A 32 18.31 18.56 -11.96
CA TYR A 32 17.78 19.93 -11.94
C TYR A 32 16.26 19.94 -12.05
N TRP A 33 15.70 19.25 -13.06
CA TRP A 33 14.26 19.20 -13.27
C TRP A 33 13.54 18.55 -12.09
N VAL A 34 14.03 17.41 -11.60
CA VAL A 34 13.31 16.66 -10.56
C VAL A 34 13.48 17.29 -9.17
N THR A 35 14.67 17.77 -8.82
CA THR A 35 15.00 18.13 -7.42
C THR A 35 15.22 19.62 -7.16
N GLU A 36 15.56 20.42 -8.17
CA GLU A 36 16.01 21.81 -7.96
C GLU A 36 15.07 22.85 -8.55
N ARG A 37 14.43 22.54 -9.68
CA ARG A 37 13.53 23.46 -10.38
C ARG A 37 12.33 23.78 -9.50
N LYS A 38 11.97 25.06 -9.40
CA LYS A 38 10.74 25.50 -8.73
C LYS A 38 9.53 25.28 -9.63
N TYR A 39 8.47 24.72 -9.07
CA TYR A 39 7.21 24.48 -9.76
C TYR A 39 6.14 25.40 -9.16
N ASN A 40 5.45 26.15 -10.02
CA ASN A 40 4.27 26.94 -9.63
C ASN A 40 2.96 26.18 -9.92
N ASP A 41 3.04 25.04 -10.62
CA ASP A 41 1.90 24.30 -11.21
C ASP A 41 1.79 22.84 -10.68
N ASP A 42 2.08 22.61 -9.38
CA ASP A 42 1.74 21.37 -8.63
C ASP A 42 2.33 20.04 -9.13
N PHE A 43 3.53 20.06 -9.72
CA PHE A 43 4.33 18.86 -10.09
C PHE A 43 3.73 17.87 -11.11
N ALA A 44 2.47 18.02 -11.53
CA ALA A 44 1.77 17.06 -12.38
C ALA A 44 2.50 16.74 -13.69
N ALA A 45 3.03 17.76 -14.38
CA ALA A 45 3.70 17.57 -15.66
C ALA A 45 5.02 16.78 -15.50
N ILE A 46 5.81 17.08 -14.45
CA ILE A 46 7.10 16.41 -14.24
C ILE A 46 6.88 14.96 -13.80
N SER A 47 5.91 14.69 -12.93
CA SER A 47 5.59 13.32 -12.50
C SER A 47 5.07 12.47 -13.65
N GLN A 48 4.21 13.02 -14.53
CA GLN A 48 3.74 12.31 -15.72
C GLN A 48 4.86 12.06 -16.73
N ALA A 49 5.78 13.01 -16.93
CA ALA A 49 6.93 12.79 -17.81
C ALA A 49 7.85 11.67 -17.29
N LEU A 50 8.08 11.64 -15.97
CA LEU A 50 8.86 10.58 -15.30
C LEU A 50 8.16 9.23 -15.36
N GLU A 51 6.85 9.19 -15.15
CA GLU A 51 6.02 7.99 -15.32
C GLU A 51 6.14 7.46 -16.75
N THR A 52 5.88 8.31 -17.74
CA THR A 52 5.97 7.95 -19.16
C THR A 52 7.35 7.42 -19.53
N ALA A 53 8.42 8.02 -19.00
CA ALA A 53 9.80 7.61 -19.22
C ALA A 53 10.21 6.31 -18.51
N SER A 54 9.45 5.84 -17.52
CA SER A 54 9.83 4.69 -16.69
C SER A 54 8.85 3.51 -16.74
N THR A 55 7.59 3.71 -17.12
CA THR A 55 6.56 2.66 -17.09
C THR A 55 6.08 2.23 -18.48
N SER A 56 6.40 3.00 -19.52
CA SER A 56 5.99 2.68 -20.90
C SER A 56 6.56 1.34 -21.36
N TYR A 57 5.71 0.47 -21.90
CA TYR A 57 6.08 -0.89 -22.31
C TYR A 57 7.37 -0.97 -23.14
N ASN A 58 7.50 -0.13 -24.17
CA ASN A 58 8.68 -0.14 -25.06
C ASN A 58 9.96 0.28 -24.32
N VAL A 59 9.85 1.22 -23.38
CA VAL A 59 11.00 1.70 -22.60
C VAL A 59 11.44 0.63 -21.61
N VAL A 60 10.51 0.08 -20.82
CA VAL A 60 10.79 -0.99 -19.86
C VAL A 60 11.38 -2.23 -20.55
N LYS A 61 10.85 -2.59 -21.72
CA LYS A 61 11.31 -3.76 -22.48
C LYS A 61 12.72 -3.58 -23.05
N ASN A 62 13.01 -2.42 -23.64
CA ASN A 62 14.26 -2.22 -24.37
C ASN A 62 15.38 -1.67 -23.47
N HIS A 63 15.01 -0.97 -22.40
CA HIS A 63 15.92 -0.29 -21.49
C HIS A 63 15.53 -0.49 -20.02
N PRO A 64 15.43 -1.75 -19.54
CA PRO A 64 14.90 -2.04 -18.20
C PRO A 64 15.67 -1.33 -17.07
N ARG A 65 17.00 -1.24 -17.20
CA ARG A 65 17.83 -0.53 -16.22
C ARG A 65 17.60 0.97 -16.22
N GLY A 66 17.62 1.62 -17.37
CA GLY A 66 17.39 3.05 -17.44
C GLY A 66 15.96 3.42 -16.99
N ALA A 67 14.97 2.60 -17.32
CA ALA A 67 13.59 2.76 -16.85
C ALA A 67 13.52 2.70 -15.31
N ALA A 68 14.18 1.73 -14.69
CA ALA A 68 14.27 1.60 -13.24
C ALA A 68 15.06 2.77 -12.59
N GLU A 69 16.14 3.24 -13.19
CA GLU A 69 16.89 4.41 -12.71
C GLU A 69 16.03 5.68 -12.72
N ILE A 70 15.19 5.87 -13.75
CA ILE A 70 14.24 6.99 -13.84
C ILE A 70 13.10 6.84 -12.83
N ALA A 71 12.59 5.62 -12.61
CA ALA A 71 11.58 5.36 -11.58
C ALA A 71 12.13 5.68 -10.18
N ALA A 72 13.36 5.26 -9.87
CA ALA A 72 14.05 5.62 -8.63
C ALA A 72 14.20 7.15 -8.51
N LEU A 73 14.62 7.82 -9.59
CA LEU A 73 14.75 9.28 -9.61
C LEU A 73 13.41 9.97 -9.33
N ALA A 74 12.31 9.45 -9.86
CA ALA A 74 10.99 10.03 -9.65
C ALA A 74 10.60 10.01 -8.18
N VAL A 75 10.69 8.85 -7.53
CA VAL A 75 10.29 8.67 -6.13
C VAL A 75 11.28 9.35 -5.18
N ASN A 76 12.58 9.03 -5.31
CA ASN A 76 13.61 9.54 -4.41
C ASN A 76 13.84 11.04 -4.60
N GLY A 77 13.75 11.50 -5.85
CA GLY A 77 13.95 12.90 -6.20
C GLY A 77 12.79 13.79 -5.80
N LEU A 78 11.54 13.43 -6.13
CA LEU A 78 10.37 14.24 -5.79
C LEU A 78 10.06 14.18 -4.28
N GLY A 79 10.03 12.99 -3.68
CA GLY A 79 9.93 12.85 -2.21
C GLY A 79 11.12 13.46 -1.48
N GLY A 80 12.21 13.72 -2.21
CA GLY A 80 13.42 14.42 -1.78
C GLY A 80 13.23 15.89 -1.41
N ARG A 81 12.21 16.52 -1.98
CA ARG A 81 12.10 17.98 -2.01
C ARG A 81 11.44 18.53 -0.75
N ARG A 82 11.76 19.79 -0.45
CA ARG A 82 11.16 20.52 0.68
C ARG A 82 9.81 21.16 0.35
N ASP A 83 9.51 21.31 -0.94
CA ASP A 83 8.28 21.90 -1.47
C ASP A 83 7.34 20.83 -2.06
N PHE A 84 7.53 19.56 -1.69
CA PHE A 84 6.73 18.41 -2.10
C PHE A 84 6.31 17.64 -0.84
N GLY A 85 5.07 17.19 -0.76
CA GLY A 85 4.54 16.67 0.49
C GLY A 85 4.06 17.79 1.39
N TYR A 86 4.26 17.63 2.70
CA TYR A 86 3.86 18.65 3.67
C TYR A 86 4.82 19.85 3.63
N VAL A 87 4.29 21.05 3.40
CA VAL A 87 5.10 22.28 3.35
C VAL A 87 4.73 23.17 4.53
N ASP A 88 5.64 23.30 5.49
CA ASP A 88 5.51 24.21 6.62
C ASP A 88 5.60 25.67 6.11
N ASN A 89 4.44 26.34 6.01
CA ASN A 89 4.35 27.74 5.60
C ASN A 89 3.67 28.58 6.70
N PRO A 90 4.44 29.35 7.48
CA PRO A 90 3.92 30.12 8.61
C PRO A 90 2.98 31.29 8.25
N HIS A 91 2.74 31.53 6.95
CA HIS A 91 1.85 32.58 6.46
C HIS A 91 0.54 32.06 5.85
N LEU A 92 0.38 30.74 5.73
CA LEU A 92 -0.88 30.12 5.29
C LEU A 92 -1.66 29.62 6.52
N THR A 93 -2.94 29.97 6.60
CA THR A 93 -3.83 29.57 7.70
C THR A 93 -4.30 28.12 7.62
N LYS A 94 -3.88 27.39 6.59
CA LYS A 94 -4.03 25.96 6.40
C LYS A 94 -2.71 25.40 5.87
N ASP A 95 -2.23 24.37 6.53
CA ASP A 95 -1.14 23.53 6.04
C ASP A 95 -1.53 23.00 4.66
N THR A 96 -0.78 23.37 3.62
CA THR A 96 -0.98 22.88 2.26
C THR A 96 -0.07 21.69 2.04
N VAL A 97 -0.61 20.64 1.41
CA VAL A 97 0.17 19.52 0.92
C VAL A 97 0.34 19.69 -0.57
N GLU A 98 1.58 19.91 -0.98
CA GLU A 98 1.98 20.18 -2.36
C GLU A 98 2.32 18.87 -3.08
N GLY A 99 2.00 18.79 -4.37
CA GLY A 99 2.31 17.61 -5.19
C GLY A 99 1.20 16.57 -5.25
N VAL A 100 -0.01 16.83 -4.75
CA VAL A 100 -1.14 15.88 -4.86
C VAL A 100 -1.50 15.60 -6.31
N ALA A 101 -1.34 16.57 -7.22
CA ALA A 101 -1.54 16.31 -8.65
C ALA A 101 -0.51 15.32 -9.26
N ALA A 102 0.58 15.01 -8.56
CA ALA A 102 1.52 13.95 -8.93
C ALA A 102 1.08 12.54 -8.50
N ALA A 103 0.09 12.41 -7.60
CA ALA A 103 -0.30 11.15 -6.97
C ALA A 103 -0.62 10.04 -7.98
N GLY A 104 -1.39 10.33 -9.03
CA GLY A 104 -1.75 9.34 -10.04
C GLY A 104 -0.56 8.76 -10.79
N ALA A 105 0.41 9.62 -11.16
CA ALA A 105 1.62 9.22 -11.87
C ALA A 105 2.57 8.43 -10.97
N LEU A 106 2.76 8.89 -9.74
CA LEU A 106 3.59 8.22 -8.74
C LEU A 106 3.02 6.86 -8.34
N ALA A 107 1.70 6.74 -8.15
CA ALA A 107 1.05 5.46 -7.90
C ALA A 107 1.21 4.49 -9.07
N HIS A 108 1.22 4.97 -10.32
CA HIS A 108 1.47 4.09 -11.46
C HIS A 108 2.92 3.60 -11.48
N ILE A 109 3.91 4.46 -11.21
CA ILE A 109 5.32 4.05 -11.05
C ILE A 109 5.46 2.98 -9.95
N LEU A 110 4.89 3.23 -8.77
CA LEU A 110 4.93 2.28 -7.65
C LEU A 110 4.22 0.96 -8.00
N LYS A 111 3.08 1.01 -8.70
CA LYS A 111 2.38 -0.18 -9.21
C LYS A 111 3.23 -0.98 -10.20
N THR A 112 3.87 -0.31 -11.16
CA THR A 112 4.75 -0.97 -12.14
C THR A 112 5.93 -1.66 -11.47
N TYR A 113 6.47 -1.05 -10.41
CA TYR A 113 7.63 -1.53 -9.68
C TYR A 113 7.29 -2.01 -8.26
N ILE A 114 6.12 -2.64 -8.08
CA ILE A 114 5.62 -3.02 -6.75
C ILE A 114 6.59 -3.93 -5.98
N GLN A 115 7.28 -4.82 -6.69
CA GLN A 115 8.34 -5.67 -6.13
C GLN A 115 9.53 -4.84 -5.63
N GLY A 116 9.97 -3.84 -6.40
CA GLY A 116 11.03 -2.91 -6.00
C GLY A 116 10.64 -2.07 -4.78
N MET A 117 9.37 -1.67 -4.67
CA MET A 117 8.82 -0.99 -3.50
C MET A 117 8.87 -1.87 -2.25
N ASN A 118 8.29 -3.06 -2.30
CA ASN A 118 8.29 -4.00 -1.17
C ASN A 118 9.72 -4.36 -0.74
N TYR A 119 10.62 -4.56 -1.72
CA TYR A 119 12.02 -4.86 -1.42
C TYR A 119 12.74 -3.69 -0.74
N SER A 120 12.53 -2.47 -1.21
CA SER A 120 13.16 -1.27 -0.63
C SER A 120 12.73 -1.03 0.81
N ILE A 121 11.43 -1.24 1.11
CA ILE A 121 10.90 -1.14 2.48
C ILE A 121 11.48 -2.23 3.38
N PHE A 122 11.57 -3.46 2.88
CA PHE A 122 12.09 -4.58 3.65
C PHE A 122 13.56 -4.38 4.02
N ASP A 123 14.39 -4.04 3.03
CA ASP A 123 15.83 -3.85 3.20
C ASP A 123 16.17 -2.59 4.01
N ASN A 124 15.27 -1.59 4.01
CA ASN A 124 15.36 -0.35 4.81
C ASN A 124 16.73 0.36 4.65
N GLU A 125 17.34 0.26 3.47
CA GLU A 125 18.58 0.98 3.16
C GLU A 125 18.29 2.42 2.72
N ASP A 126 18.97 3.38 3.35
CA ASP A 126 19.19 4.70 2.77
C ASP A 126 20.08 4.53 1.54
N THR A 127 19.54 4.86 0.37
CA THR A 127 20.24 4.62 -0.89
C THR A 127 21.31 5.67 -1.16
N GLY A 128 21.17 6.88 -0.59
CA GLY A 128 21.99 8.08 -0.88
C GLY A 128 22.09 8.48 -2.36
N ASN A 129 21.46 7.71 -3.26
CA ASN A 129 21.61 7.75 -4.70
C ASN A 129 20.22 7.76 -5.33
N LEU A 130 19.86 8.90 -5.91
CA LEU A 130 18.56 9.14 -6.51
C LEU A 130 18.19 8.14 -7.61
N ARG A 131 19.16 7.45 -8.23
CA ARG A 131 18.94 6.50 -9.33
C ARG A 131 19.29 5.06 -8.96
N LYS A 132 19.39 4.71 -7.67
CA LYS A 132 19.77 3.35 -7.26
C LYS A 132 18.77 2.34 -7.83
N VAL A 133 19.30 1.24 -8.35
CA VAL A 133 18.54 0.06 -8.79
C VAL A 133 18.99 -1.17 -7.99
N SER A 134 18.18 -2.22 -7.99
CA SER A 134 18.45 -3.45 -7.28
C SER A 134 19.72 -4.11 -7.81
N GLU A 135 20.36 -4.87 -6.92
CA GLU A 135 21.29 -5.91 -7.34
C GLU A 135 20.48 -7.05 -7.98
N ASP A 136 21.15 -7.91 -8.75
CA ASP A 136 20.49 -8.94 -9.55
C ASP A 136 19.67 -9.95 -8.69
N HIS A 137 19.99 -10.05 -7.40
CA HIS A 137 19.36 -10.97 -6.45
C HIS A 137 18.98 -10.28 -5.12
N ASP A 138 17.98 -10.83 -4.42
CA ASP A 138 17.64 -10.43 -3.05
C ASP A 138 18.62 -11.02 -2.00
N VAL A 139 18.42 -10.68 -0.73
CA VAL A 139 19.18 -11.20 0.42
C VAL A 139 19.14 -12.73 0.57
N ASN A 140 18.16 -13.39 -0.07
CA ASN A 140 17.99 -14.85 -0.12
C ASN A 140 18.48 -15.46 -1.45
N ASN A 141 19.19 -14.67 -2.25
CA ASN A 141 19.72 -15.02 -3.58
C ASN A 141 18.63 -15.36 -4.62
N ASN A 142 17.40 -14.87 -4.45
CA ASN A 142 16.36 -14.98 -5.46
C ASN A 142 16.52 -13.89 -6.52
N PRO A 143 16.32 -14.17 -7.81
CA PRO A 143 16.40 -13.15 -8.86
C PRO A 143 15.32 -12.08 -8.65
N LEU A 144 15.72 -10.83 -8.37
CA LEU A 144 14.81 -9.70 -8.26
C LEU A 144 14.45 -9.11 -9.63
N GLY A 145 15.31 -9.36 -10.62
CA GLY A 145 15.33 -8.56 -11.85
C GLY A 145 15.83 -7.14 -11.58
N ILE A 146 15.81 -6.30 -12.61
CA ILE A 146 16.24 -4.92 -12.52
C ILE A 146 15.07 -4.06 -12.03
N MET A 147 15.13 -3.64 -10.76
CA MET A 147 14.08 -2.87 -10.09
C MET A 147 14.66 -1.56 -9.53
N PRO A 148 13.87 -0.49 -9.40
CA PRO A 148 14.31 0.70 -8.66
C PRO A 148 14.51 0.37 -7.18
N ARG A 149 15.47 1.06 -6.54
CA ARG A 149 15.61 1.09 -5.09
C ARG A 149 15.13 2.45 -4.60
N PHE A 150 14.07 2.42 -3.81
CA PHE A 150 13.50 3.62 -3.22
C PHE A 150 14.10 3.87 -1.85
N ASP A 151 14.44 5.12 -1.61
CA ASP A 151 14.76 5.61 -0.28
C ASP A 151 13.48 5.62 0.55
N VAL A 152 13.50 4.96 1.72
CA VAL A 152 12.30 4.78 2.54
C VAL A 152 11.73 6.11 3.05
N ASP A 153 12.56 7.09 3.40
CA ASP A 153 12.04 8.37 3.89
C ASP A 153 11.37 9.14 2.74
N ARG A 154 11.93 9.06 1.53
CA ARG A 154 11.35 9.71 0.33
C ARG A 154 10.11 8.98 -0.16
N LEU A 155 10.10 7.66 -0.05
CA LEU A 155 8.96 6.82 -0.37
C LEU A 155 7.79 7.11 0.59
N SER A 156 8.05 7.35 1.88
CA SER A 156 7.01 7.74 2.84
C SER A 156 6.26 9.00 2.39
N GLU A 157 6.99 10.04 1.99
CA GLU A 157 6.38 11.28 1.47
C GLU A 157 5.54 11.04 0.20
N VAL A 158 6.05 10.21 -0.72
CA VAL A 158 5.31 9.84 -1.93
C VAL A 158 4.04 9.05 -1.59
N LEU A 159 4.09 8.13 -0.62
CA LEU A 159 2.93 7.35 -0.19
C LEU A 159 1.87 8.22 0.49
N ASN A 160 2.27 9.20 1.30
CA ASN A 160 1.35 10.22 1.84
C ASN A 160 0.62 10.96 0.71
N ILE A 161 1.34 11.38 -0.33
CA ILE A 161 0.75 12.01 -1.51
C ILE A 161 -0.23 11.08 -2.25
N VAL A 162 0.17 9.83 -2.48
CA VAL A 162 -0.70 8.82 -3.11
C VAL A 162 -1.95 8.56 -2.28
N GLY A 163 -1.83 8.56 -0.95
CA GLY A 163 -2.94 8.41 -0.01
C GLY A 163 -4.05 9.45 -0.16
N ARG A 164 -3.70 10.67 -0.60
CA ARG A 164 -4.60 11.81 -0.74
C ARG A 164 -5.37 11.86 -2.06
N ASP A 165 -5.12 10.91 -2.96
CA ASP A 165 -5.92 10.72 -4.18
C ASP A 165 -6.56 9.33 -4.16
N GLY A 166 -7.88 9.28 -4.08
CA GLY A 166 -8.61 8.01 -3.97
C GLY A 166 -8.36 7.05 -5.15
N GLY A 167 -8.17 7.58 -6.35
CA GLY A 167 -7.86 6.75 -7.53
C GLY A 167 -6.45 6.16 -7.47
N ALA A 168 -5.45 6.96 -7.09
CA ALA A 168 -4.07 6.57 -6.91
C ALA A 168 -3.93 5.54 -5.76
N PHE A 169 -4.55 5.82 -4.62
CA PHE A 169 -4.63 4.93 -3.47
C PHE A 169 -5.17 3.55 -3.85
N LEU A 170 -6.32 3.49 -4.54
CA LEU A 170 -6.94 2.21 -4.93
C LEU A 170 -6.10 1.43 -5.94
N LYS A 171 -5.45 2.11 -6.89
CA LYS A 171 -4.52 1.47 -7.83
C LYS A 171 -3.29 0.88 -7.14
N LEU A 172 -2.77 1.56 -6.12
CA LEU A 172 -1.65 1.05 -5.33
C LEU A 172 -2.09 -0.15 -4.48
N ARG A 173 -3.26 -0.09 -3.83
CA ARG A 173 -3.84 -1.20 -3.07
C ARG A 173 -4.09 -2.43 -3.95
N GLU A 174 -4.64 -2.22 -5.15
CA GLU A 174 -4.83 -3.26 -6.18
C GLU A 174 -3.50 -3.95 -6.53
N ALA A 175 -2.44 -3.17 -6.75
CA ALA A 175 -1.12 -3.67 -7.07
C ALA A 175 -0.52 -4.48 -5.90
N GLN A 176 -0.68 -3.98 -4.67
CA GLN A 176 -0.19 -4.65 -3.47
C GLN A 176 -0.94 -5.97 -3.21
N ASN A 177 -2.27 -6.03 -3.40
CA ASN A 177 -3.03 -7.29 -3.31
C ASN A 177 -2.54 -8.29 -4.36
N SER A 178 -2.36 -7.82 -5.61
CA SER A 178 -1.84 -8.66 -6.69
C SER A 178 -0.42 -9.18 -6.41
N TYR A 179 0.40 -8.40 -5.71
CA TYR A 179 1.74 -8.82 -5.28
C TYR A 179 1.65 -9.87 -4.17
N GLN A 180 0.79 -9.65 -3.17
CA GLN A 180 0.55 -10.60 -2.07
C GLN A 180 0.07 -11.97 -2.58
N GLU A 181 -0.92 -11.99 -3.48
CA GLU A 181 -1.45 -13.22 -4.09
C GLU A 181 -0.39 -14.00 -4.89
N LYS A 182 0.64 -13.33 -5.42
CA LYS A 182 1.75 -14.00 -6.11
C LYS A 182 2.84 -14.46 -5.15
N MET A 183 3.04 -13.69 -4.08
CA MET A 183 4.06 -13.95 -3.07
C MET A 183 3.64 -15.05 -2.09
N ILE A 184 2.36 -15.39 -1.99
CA ILE A 184 1.88 -16.52 -1.20
C ILE A 184 1.37 -17.55 -2.21
N HIS A 185 1.93 -18.75 -2.20
CA HIS A 185 1.47 -19.82 -3.09
C HIS A 185 1.51 -21.19 -2.41
N LYS A 186 0.61 -22.08 -2.83
CA LYS A 186 0.40 -23.42 -2.25
C LYS A 186 1.66 -24.30 -2.14
N ASP A 187 2.67 -24.06 -2.97
CA ASP A 187 3.88 -24.89 -3.05
C ASP A 187 5.01 -24.40 -2.10
N MET A 188 4.74 -23.39 -1.25
CA MET A 188 5.73 -22.84 -0.31
C MET A 188 6.06 -23.78 0.84
N THR A 189 7.33 -23.77 1.24
CA THR A 189 7.77 -24.30 2.52
C THR A 189 7.49 -23.32 3.67
N ASN A 190 7.54 -23.82 4.89
CA ASN A 190 7.27 -23.02 6.09
C ASN A 190 8.23 -21.83 6.26
N PRO A 191 9.54 -21.99 6.06
CA PRO A 191 10.46 -20.86 6.13
C PRO A 191 10.20 -19.81 5.04
N GLU A 192 9.85 -20.24 3.81
CA GLU A 192 9.52 -19.33 2.71
C GLU A 192 8.26 -18.53 3.00
N PHE A 193 7.21 -19.18 3.53
CA PHE A 193 5.99 -18.49 3.92
C PHE A 193 6.25 -17.51 5.07
N ASN A 194 7.10 -17.86 6.05
CA ASN A 194 7.44 -16.96 7.16
C ASN A 194 8.17 -15.70 6.67
N ASP A 195 9.19 -15.87 5.82
CA ASP A 195 9.92 -14.75 5.21
C ASP A 195 8.98 -13.86 4.38
N ALA A 196 8.11 -14.47 3.58
CA ALA A 196 7.09 -13.75 2.82
C ALA A 196 6.12 -12.98 3.73
N SER A 197 5.63 -13.60 4.81
CA SER A 197 4.71 -12.99 5.77
C SER A 197 5.34 -11.79 6.48
N GLN A 198 6.60 -11.88 6.91
CA GLN A 198 7.32 -10.77 7.55
C GLN A 198 7.57 -9.61 6.57
N ARG A 199 7.98 -9.92 5.33
CA ARG A 199 8.16 -8.91 4.26
C ARG A 199 6.86 -8.17 3.95
N LEU A 200 5.76 -8.92 3.82
CA LEU A 200 4.43 -8.35 3.59
C LEU A 200 3.98 -7.54 4.80
N ALA A 201 4.17 -8.04 6.02
CA ALA A 201 3.81 -7.33 7.24
C ALA A 201 4.55 -6.00 7.37
N LYS A 202 5.88 -6.00 7.16
CA LYS A 202 6.70 -4.78 7.20
C LYS A 202 6.26 -3.78 6.13
N THR A 203 5.97 -4.26 4.92
CA THR A 203 5.49 -3.38 3.84
C THR A 203 4.10 -2.81 4.13
N GLU A 204 3.16 -3.64 4.59
CA GLU A 204 1.82 -3.20 4.93
C GLU A 204 1.84 -2.20 6.09
N GLY A 205 2.63 -2.46 7.13
CA GLY A 205 2.82 -1.54 8.25
C GLY A 205 3.40 -0.21 7.78
N PHE A 206 4.42 -0.24 6.92
CA PHE A 206 5.05 0.96 6.39
C PHE A 206 4.12 1.78 5.50
N VAL A 207 3.39 1.14 4.59
CA VAL A 207 2.46 1.86 3.71
C VAL A 207 1.29 2.43 4.51
N ALA A 208 0.76 1.65 5.46
CA ALA A 208 -0.30 2.10 6.36
C ALA A 208 0.16 3.33 7.17
N SER A 209 1.36 3.30 7.77
CA SER A 209 1.88 4.46 8.49
C SER A 209 2.07 5.66 7.56
N SER A 210 2.61 5.45 6.35
CA SER A 210 2.98 6.54 5.44
C SER A 210 1.78 7.26 4.80
N ILE A 211 0.73 6.52 4.42
CA ILE A 211 -0.47 7.08 3.78
C ILE A 211 -1.25 8.00 4.74
N GLY A 212 -1.16 7.73 6.05
CA GLY A 212 -1.78 8.57 7.08
C GLY A 212 -0.91 9.76 7.49
N THR A 213 0.43 9.62 7.47
CA THR A 213 1.34 10.60 8.07
C THR A 213 1.37 11.92 7.30
N GLY A 214 0.74 12.93 7.88
CA GLY A 214 0.83 14.31 7.41
C GLY A 214 -0.30 15.13 7.99
N GLN A 215 -0.14 15.58 9.25
CA GLN A 215 -1.09 16.37 10.07
C GLN A 215 -2.44 16.61 9.39
N ILE A 216 -3.23 15.55 9.33
CA ILE A 216 -4.66 15.69 9.20
C ILE A 216 -5.03 16.34 10.53
N LYS A 217 -5.51 17.59 10.51
CA LYS A 217 -5.91 18.32 11.73
C LYS A 217 -6.87 17.50 12.60
N ASP A 218 -7.48 16.47 12.03
CA ASP A 218 -8.23 15.41 12.68
C ASP A 218 -7.49 14.07 12.62
N ALA A 219 -7.03 13.56 13.77
CA ALA A 219 -6.57 12.17 13.91
C ALA A 219 -7.56 11.15 13.30
N GLN A 220 -8.85 11.50 13.30
CA GLN A 220 -9.93 10.71 12.70
C GLN A 220 -9.79 10.45 11.19
N ALA A 221 -9.25 11.41 10.40
CA ALA A 221 -9.08 11.15 8.98
C ALA A 221 -7.80 10.31 8.73
N HIS A 222 -6.74 10.46 9.53
CA HIS A 222 -5.58 9.57 9.51
C HIS A 222 -6.01 8.12 9.76
N ASP A 223 -6.80 7.90 10.83
CA ASP A 223 -7.39 6.60 11.16
C ASP A 223 -8.17 6.01 10.00
N ALA A 224 -8.93 6.86 9.29
CA ALA A 224 -9.76 6.41 8.20
C ALA A 224 -8.93 5.94 7.00
N TYR A 225 -7.83 6.62 6.65
CA TYR A 225 -6.94 6.20 5.57
C TYR A 225 -6.16 4.91 5.91
N VAL A 226 -5.61 4.82 7.13
CA VAL A 226 -4.95 3.59 7.63
C VAL A 226 -5.91 2.42 7.60
N LYS A 227 -7.11 2.60 8.15
CA LYS A 227 -8.13 1.56 8.19
C LYS A 227 -8.61 1.18 6.78
N ALA A 228 -8.84 2.15 5.90
CA ALA A 228 -9.19 1.89 4.51
C ALA A 228 -8.13 1.06 3.80
N TRP A 229 -6.84 1.38 3.99
CA TRP A 229 -5.74 0.66 3.36
C TRP A 229 -5.74 -0.82 3.75
N VAL A 230 -6.02 -1.07 5.02
CA VAL A 230 -5.97 -2.40 5.60
C VAL A 230 -7.25 -3.20 5.35
N ASP A 231 -8.43 -2.57 5.45
CA ASP A 231 -9.72 -3.22 5.15
C ASP A 231 -9.76 -3.74 3.70
N LEU A 232 -9.12 -3.01 2.78
CA LEU A 232 -9.02 -3.38 1.37
C LEU A 232 -7.92 -4.42 1.07
N ALA A 233 -7.10 -4.81 2.04
CA ALA A 233 -5.97 -5.74 1.82
C ALA A 233 -6.39 -7.13 1.32
N GLY A 234 -7.67 -7.51 1.47
CA GLY A 234 -8.20 -8.72 0.84
C GLY A 234 -9.52 -8.49 0.11
N ALA A 235 -9.74 -7.28 -0.39
CA ALA A 235 -10.71 -7.07 -1.45
C ALA A 235 -10.20 -7.70 -2.75
N PRO A 236 -11.06 -8.37 -3.55
CA PRO A 236 -10.66 -8.89 -4.86
C PRO A 236 -10.10 -7.79 -5.75
N VAL A 237 -9.02 -8.09 -6.49
CA VAL A 237 -8.38 -7.14 -7.43
C VAL A 237 -9.41 -6.52 -8.37
N SER A 238 -10.35 -7.31 -8.90
CA SER A 238 -11.41 -6.83 -9.81
C SER A 238 -12.37 -5.82 -9.17
N GLU A 239 -12.66 -5.95 -7.87
CA GLU A 239 -13.48 -4.99 -7.12
C GLU A 239 -12.72 -3.66 -6.96
N LEU A 240 -11.44 -3.74 -6.62
CA LEU A 240 -10.57 -2.57 -6.50
C LEU A 240 -10.40 -1.86 -7.84
N THR A 241 -10.25 -2.58 -8.96
CA THR A 241 -10.20 -2.00 -10.31
C THR A 241 -11.50 -1.24 -10.62
N GLY A 242 -12.66 -1.81 -10.26
CA GLY A 242 -13.97 -1.19 -10.44
C GLY A 242 -14.13 0.08 -9.61
N LEU A 243 -13.71 0.05 -8.34
CA LEU A 243 -13.70 1.22 -7.46
C LEU A 243 -12.73 2.30 -7.97
N ALA A 244 -11.51 1.94 -8.36
CA ALA A 244 -10.53 2.88 -8.90
C ALA A 244 -11.08 3.61 -10.13
N SER A 245 -11.80 2.89 -11.00
CA SER A 245 -12.44 3.49 -12.17
C SER A 245 -13.55 4.49 -11.82
N LYS A 246 -14.28 4.28 -10.71
CA LYS A 246 -15.30 5.21 -10.20
C LYS A 246 -14.69 6.53 -9.72
N TYR A 247 -13.46 6.50 -9.21
CA TYR A 247 -12.76 7.68 -8.66
C TYR A 247 -11.76 8.31 -9.64
N ALA A 248 -11.51 7.71 -10.82
CA ALA A 248 -10.55 8.18 -11.83
C ALA A 248 -11.07 9.32 -12.76
N GLY A 249 -12.10 10.07 -12.37
CA GLY A 249 -12.80 11.02 -13.25
C GLY A 249 -12.09 12.40 -13.43
N PRO A 250 -12.13 13.01 -14.63
CA PRO A 250 -11.47 14.28 -14.97
C PRO A 250 -12.08 15.53 -14.31
N ALA A 251 -13.12 15.36 -13.50
CA ALA A 251 -13.85 16.42 -12.82
C ALA A 251 -13.75 16.30 -11.28
N ALA A 252 -12.77 15.57 -10.74
CA ALA A 252 -12.50 15.60 -9.31
C ALA A 252 -12.03 17.04 -8.92
N PRO A 253 -12.87 17.83 -8.25
CA PRO A 253 -12.45 19.09 -7.65
C PRO A 253 -11.44 18.78 -6.54
N VAL A 254 -10.46 19.69 -6.39
CA VAL A 254 -9.55 19.90 -5.25
C VAL A 254 -9.10 18.62 -4.53
N ALA A 255 -7.82 18.26 -4.72
CA ALA A 255 -7.05 17.34 -3.88
C ALA A 255 -7.57 17.31 -2.42
N GLY A 256 -8.07 16.15 -1.98
CA GLY A 256 -8.80 15.97 -0.72
C GLY A 256 -10.27 15.56 -0.89
N TRP A 257 -11.04 16.13 -1.83
CA TRP A 257 -12.48 15.80 -1.92
C TRP A 257 -12.75 14.39 -2.46
N ALA A 258 -11.97 13.91 -3.43
CA ALA A 258 -12.13 12.57 -3.99
C ALA A 258 -11.67 11.47 -3.02
N SER A 259 -10.62 11.73 -2.26
CA SER A 259 -10.13 10.85 -1.20
C SER A 259 -11.08 10.87 -0.01
N ASP A 260 -11.57 12.03 0.44
CA ASP A 260 -12.56 12.13 1.51
C ASP A 260 -13.89 11.47 1.11
N LYS A 261 -14.33 11.61 -0.14
CA LYS A 261 -15.52 10.90 -0.64
C LYS A 261 -15.31 9.38 -0.74
N MET A 262 -14.13 8.92 -1.18
CA MET A 262 -13.79 7.49 -1.16
C MET A 262 -13.80 6.99 0.28
N ILE A 263 -13.17 7.74 1.18
CA ILE A 263 -13.08 7.43 2.59
C ILE A 263 -14.47 7.49 3.25
N ASP A 264 -15.34 8.42 2.90
CA ASP A 264 -16.74 8.51 3.38
C ASP A 264 -17.59 7.38 2.80
N ASP A 265 -17.38 6.98 1.54
CA ASP A 265 -17.95 5.76 0.97
C ASP A 265 -17.43 4.51 1.71
N LEU A 266 -16.16 4.47 2.13
CA LEU A 266 -15.59 3.37 2.91
C LEU A 266 -16.04 3.40 4.38
N LYS A 267 -16.25 4.58 4.98
CA LYS A 267 -16.76 4.80 6.34
C LYS A 267 -18.23 4.43 6.43
N SER A 268 -19.06 4.88 5.48
CA SER A 268 -20.46 4.46 5.38
C SER A 268 -20.60 2.95 5.12
N ARG A 269 -19.58 2.31 4.52
CA ARG A 269 -19.42 0.85 4.43
C ARG A 269 -18.88 0.20 5.71
N ALA A 270 -18.42 0.94 6.72
CA ALA A 270 -17.71 0.40 7.88
C ALA A 270 -18.32 0.81 9.25
N GLU A 271 -19.52 1.39 9.29
CA GLU A 271 -20.02 2.09 10.47
C GLU A 271 -20.73 1.22 11.52
N LYS A 272 -20.01 0.99 12.63
CA LYS A 272 -20.49 1.16 14.03
C LYS A 272 -19.34 1.35 15.03
N LYS A 273 -18.13 0.86 14.72
CA LYS A 273 -16.91 0.99 15.57
C LYS A 273 -16.02 2.21 15.28
N TRP A 274 -16.26 2.92 14.18
CA TRP A 274 -15.36 3.98 13.70
C TRP A 274 -15.47 5.29 14.51
N ALA A 275 -16.60 5.53 15.20
CA ALA A 275 -16.84 6.77 15.95
C ALA A 275 -16.28 6.81 17.39
N ASP A 276 -15.93 5.65 17.98
CA ASP A 276 -15.62 5.53 19.42
C ASP A 276 -14.11 5.62 19.74
N SER A 277 -13.27 5.98 18.76
CA SER A 277 -11.80 5.99 18.88
C SER A 277 -11.25 7.42 18.85
N THR A 278 -11.40 8.19 19.94
CA THR A 278 -11.25 9.66 19.82
C THR A 278 -10.53 10.36 20.98
N ALA A 279 -9.49 9.78 21.60
CA ALA A 279 -8.65 10.54 22.53
C ALA A 279 -7.29 9.89 22.88
N ALA A 280 -6.20 10.30 22.22
CA ALA A 280 -4.85 10.59 22.77
C ALA A 280 -3.73 10.30 21.73
N THR A 281 -2.94 11.30 21.40
CA THR A 281 -1.99 11.37 20.26
C THR A 281 -0.84 10.35 20.23
N THR A 282 -0.61 9.57 21.28
CA THR A 282 0.38 8.47 21.28
C THR A 282 -0.29 7.10 21.43
N ALA A 283 -1.38 7.02 22.19
CA ALA A 283 -2.20 5.81 22.29
C ALA A 283 -2.94 5.50 20.98
N ASP A 284 -3.15 6.51 20.14
CA ASP A 284 -3.86 6.38 18.86
C ASP A 284 -3.02 5.61 17.82
N MET A 285 -1.72 5.91 17.68
CA MET A 285 -0.86 5.21 16.73
C MET A 285 -0.61 3.74 17.11
N GLU A 286 -0.40 3.44 18.40
CA GLU A 286 -0.30 2.05 18.86
C GLU A 286 -1.62 1.30 18.66
N LYS A 287 -2.75 1.95 18.92
CA LYS A 287 -4.08 1.40 18.67
C LYS A 287 -4.34 1.17 17.18
N GLN A 288 -3.95 2.12 16.32
CA GLN A 288 -4.02 2.01 14.86
C GLN A 288 -3.16 0.85 14.36
N ALA A 289 -1.90 0.78 14.80
CA ALA A 289 -1.00 -0.31 14.45
C ALA A 289 -1.58 -1.66 14.88
N ASN A 290 -2.21 -1.74 16.06
CA ASN A 290 -2.90 -2.95 16.54
C ASN A 290 -4.13 -3.32 15.70
N ILE A 291 -5.01 -2.37 15.38
CA ILE A 291 -6.21 -2.60 14.56
C ILE A 291 -5.79 -3.04 13.15
N ALA A 292 -4.84 -2.32 12.56
CA ALA A 292 -4.30 -2.56 11.23
C ALA A 292 -3.63 -3.94 11.14
N MET A 293 -2.79 -4.26 12.12
CA MET A 293 -2.15 -5.58 12.26
C MET A 293 -3.18 -6.70 12.38
N GLN A 294 -4.21 -6.55 13.22
CA GLN A 294 -5.24 -7.59 13.41
C GLN A 294 -6.01 -7.87 12.10
N GLN A 295 -6.38 -6.82 11.37
CA GLN A 295 -7.03 -6.95 10.07
C GLN A 295 -6.11 -7.61 9.04
N PHE A 296 -4.84 -7.19 8.97
CA PHE A 296 -3.84 -7.80 8.09
C PHE A 296 -3.64 -9.29 8.40
N THR A 297 -3.52 -9.65 9.68
CA THR A 297 -3.41 -11.06 10.12
C THR A 297 -4.61 -11.89 9.68
N ARG A 298 -5.84 -11.39 9.83
CA ARG A 298 -7.04 -12.08 9.33
C ARG A 298 -7.01 -12.26 7.81
N SER A 299 -6.57 -11.23 7.08
CA SER A 299 -6.44 -11.30 5.63
C SER A 299 -5.43 -12.35 5.19
N LEU A 300 -4.27 -12.35 5.82
CA LEU A 300 -3.22 -13.33 5.58
C LEU A 300 -3.68 -14.76 5.85
N LEU A 301 -4.37 -15.00 6.98
CA LEU A 301 -4.94 -16.30 7.34
C LEU A 301 -5.90 -16.82 6.26
N LEU A 302 -6.85 -15.98 5.86
CA LEU A 302 -7.88 -16.35 4.88
C LEU A 302 -7.29 -16.59 3.48
N SER A 303 -6.29 -15.81 3.07
CA SER A 303 -5.59 -16.01 1.79
C SER A 303 -4.76 -17.30 1.80
N ALA A 304 -3.96 -17.53 2.84
CA ALA A 304 -3.16 -18.75 2.96
C ALA A 304 -4.02 -20.02 2.99
N ASP A 305 -5.17 -19.96 3.68
CA ASP A 305 -6.11 -21.07 3.72
C ASP A 305 -6.83 -21.30 2.38
N ALA A 306 -7.15 -20.23 1.63
CA ALA A 306 -7.71 -20.35 0.28
C ALA A 306 -6.77 -21.10 -0.68
N ASP A 307 -5.45 -20.92 -0.52
CA ASP A 307 -4.43 -21.67 -1.25
C ASP A 307 -4.14 -23.06 -0.67
N GLY A 308 -4.83 -23.44 0.41
CA GLY A 308 -4.75 -24.75 1.03
C GLY A 308 -3.51 -24.97 1.90
N LEU A 309 -2.76 -23.91 2.22
CA LEU A 309 -1.55 -23.98 3.06
C LEU A 309 -1.86 -24.37 4.50
N ASN A 310 -3.02 -23.92 5.00
CA ASN A 310 -3.45 -24.19 6.38
C ASN A 310 -4.35 -25.42 6.49
N GLY A 311 -4.85 -25.92 5.35
CA GLY A 311 -5.67 -27.13 5.28
C GLY A 311 -7.09 -26.97 5.84
N TYR A 312 -7.52 -25.80 6.31
CA TYR A 312 -8.84 -25.61 6.89
C TYR A 312 -9.97 -25.71 5.87
N GLN A 313 -9.69 -25.42 4.59
CA GLN A 313 -10.65 -25.66 3.50
C GLN A 313 -10.93 -27.15 3.22
N LYS A 314 -10.11 -28.08 3.70
CA LYS A 314 -10.31 -29.54 3.48
C LYS A 314 -11.11 -30.23 4.59
N GLY A 315 -11.61 -29.46 5.56
CA GLY A 315 -12.28 -29.99 6.75
C GLY A 315 -11.27 -30.48 7.77
N VAL A 316 -11.24 -29.85 8.95
CA VAL A 316 -10.33 -30.22 10.04
C VAL A 316 -11.15 -30.44 11.30
N GLU A 317 -10.84 -31.50 12.04
CA GLU A 317 -11.53 -31.83 13.30
C GLU A 317 -11.37 -30.74 14.38
N SER A 318 -10.43 -29.80 14.21
CA SER A 318 -10.12 -28.74 15.17
C SER A 318 -11.02 -27.50 15.07
N LEU A 319 -11.78 -27.32 13.99
CA LEU A 319 -12.79 -26.27 13.87
C LEU A 319 -14.13 -26.84 14.33
N GLY A 320 -14.57 -26.49 15.54
CA GLY A 320 -15.85 -26.95 16.09
C GLY A 320 -17.02 -26.00 15.79
N SER A 321 -18.24 -26.47 16.03
CA SER A 321 -19.48 -25.67 15.92
C SER A 321 -19.57 -24.49 16.89
N SER A 322 -18.64 -24.40 17.84
CA SER A 322 -18.52 -23.32 18.82
C SER A 322 -17.65 -22.16 18.34
N ASN A 323 -17.17 -22.20 17.09
CA ASN A 323 -16.38 -21.16 16.46
C ASN A 323 -17.20 -20.52 15.34
N GLU A 324 -17.53 -19.25 15.48
CA GLU A 324 -18.35 -18.47 14.56
C GLU A 324 -17.65 -18.26 13.21
N SER A 325 -16.32 -18.39 13.14
CA SER A 325 -15.56 -18.40 11.87
C SER A 325 -15.58 -19.76 11.16
N ALA A 326 -16.17 -20.81 11.76
CA ALA A 326 -16.32 -22.12 11.14
C ALA A 326 -17.64 -22.23 10.35
N VAL A 327 -17.55 -22.73 9.12
CA VAL A 327 -18.69 -23.01 8.25
C VAL A 327 -18.85 -24.52 8.10
N GLN A 328 -20.06 -25.02 8.36
CA GLN A 328 -20.37 -26.43 8.20
C GLN A 328 -20.54 -26.79 6.72
N ASN A 329 -19.79 -27.80 6.27
CA ASN A 329 -19.92 -28.39 4.95
C ASN A 329 -21.16 -29.31 4.88
N PRO A 330 -21.66 -29.62 3.66
CA PRO A 330 -22.81 -30.52 3.48
C PRO A 330 -22.63 -31.92 4.06
N ASP A 331 -21.39 -32.40 4.22
CA ASP A 331 -21.04 -33.69 4.81
C ASP A 331 -20.97 -33.67 6.35
N GLY A 332 -21.26 -32.51 6.96
CA GLY A 332 -21.26 -32.31 8.41
C GLY A 332 -19.89 -31.93 9.00
N THR A 333 -18.83 -31.91 8.19
CA THR A 333 -17.51 -31.40 8.60
C THR A 333 -17.50 -29.88 8.69
N TYR A 334 -16.50 -29.29 9.34
CA TYR A 334 -16.35 -27.85 9.46
C TYR A 334 -15.07 -27.39 8.76
N ARG A 335 -15.17 -26.26 8.06
CA ARG A 335 -14.05 -25.54 7.45
C ARG A 335 -13.99 -24.10 7.95
N LEU A 336 -12.87 -23.44 7.74
CA LEU A 336 -12.81 -21.99 7.96
C LEU A 336 -13.69 -21.28 6.92
N MET A 337 -14.31 -20.18 7.33
CA MET A 337 -15.04 -19.32 6.39
C MET A 337 -14.09 -18.85 5.29
N THR A 338 -14.61 -18.76 4.08
CA THR A 338 -13.88 -18.19 2.95
C THR A 338 -13.83 -16.67 3.06
N ARG A 339 -12.92 -16.06 2.32
CA ARG A 339 -12.84 -14.60 2.18
C ARG A 339 -14.15 -13.99 1.68
N ALA A 340 -14.83 -14.65 0.74
CA ALA A 340 -16.11 -14.18 0.21
C ALA A 340 -17.22 -14.19 1.27
N GLU A 341 -17.28 -15.24 2.10
CA GLU A 341 -18.22 -15.33 3.22
C GLU A 341 -17.93 -14.31 4.32
N TYR A 342 -16.65 -14.03 4.60
CA TYR A 342 -16.24 -12.97 5.52
C TYR A 342 -16.67 -11.60 5.00
N ASN A 343 -16.40 -11.31 3.72
CA ASN A 343 -16.80 -10.05 3.09
C ASN A 343 -18.33 -9.89 3.08
N ASP A 344 -19.10 -10.94 2.78
CA ASP A 344 -20.57 -10.90 2.88
C ASP A 344 -21.05 -10.64 4.31
N LEU A 345 -20.41 -11.23 5.32
CA LEU A 345 -20.74 -10.94 6.72
C LEU A 345 -20.43 -9.48 7.07
N VAL A 346 -19.30 -8.95 6.61
CA VAL A 346 -18.95 -7.52 6.76
C VAL A 346 -20.00 -6.63 6.11
N GLU A 347 -20.48 -6.98 4.93
CA GLU A 347 -21.55 -6.26 4.23
C GLU A 347 -22.87 -6.30 5.01
N ARG A 348 -23.28 -7.47 5.51
CA ARG A 348 -24.52 -7.64 6.29
C ARG A 348 -24.47 -6.94 7.64
N ALA A 349 -23.31 -6.95 8.31
CA ALA A 349 -23.08 -6.28 9.58
C ALA A 349 -23.33 -4.76 9.52
N ARG A 350 -23.38 -4.16 8.33
CA ARG A 350 -23.67 -2.73 8.13
C ARG A 350 -25.09 -2.35 8.50
N THR A 351 -26.05 -3.22 8.24
CA THR A 351 -27.48 -2.91 8.38
C THR A 351 -28.17 -3.81 9.40
N ASP A 352 -27.52 -4.89 9.82
CA ASP A 352 -28.04 -5.85 10.78
C ASP A 352 -27.13 -5.92 12.03
N SER A 353 -27.70 -5.57 13.19
CA SER A 353 -26.97 -5.59 14.46
C SER A 353 -26.61 -7.01 14.93
N ALA A 354 -27.38 -8.04 14.53
CA ALA A 354 -27.04 -9.43 14.83
C ALA A 354 -25.86 -9.92 13.96
N ALA A 355 -25.82 -9.48 12.70
CA ALA A 355 -24.66 -9.72 11.84
C ALA A 355 -23.41 -8.97 12.35
N ALA A 356 -23.56 -7.77 12.91
CA ALA A 356 -22.46 -7.03 13.54
C ALA A 356 -21.90 -7.75 14.79
N GLU A 357 -22.76 -8.30 15.64
CA GLU A 357 -22.33 -9.10 16.79
C GLU A 357 -21.64 -10.40 16.35
N THR A 358 -22.16 -11.04 15.30
CA THR A 358 -21.52 -12.21 14.68
C THR A 358 -20.15 -11.87 14.12
N LEU A 359 -20.02 -10.74 13.41
CA LEU A 359 -18.75 -10.27 12.86
C LEU A 359 -17.71 -10.02 13.95
N ASP A 360 -18.12 -9.48 15.10
CA ASP A 360 -17.21 -9.26 16.23
C ASP A 360 -16.68 -10.58 16.81
N LYS A 361 -17.53 -11.62 16.91
CA LYS A 361 -17.13 -12.97 17.32
C LYS A 361 -16.21 -13.63 16.30
N VAL A 362 -16.58 -13.58 15.01
CA VAL A 362 -15.75 -14.04 13.89
C VAL A 362 -14.38 -13.37 13.89
N ASN A 363 -14.30 -12.07 14.14
CA ASN A 363 -13.03 -11.36 14.18
C ASN A 363 -12.14 -11.83 15.33
N SER A 364 -12.72 -12.14 16.51
CA SER A 364 -11.99 -12.74 17.63
C SER A 364 -11.52 -14.14 17.28
N ASP A 365 -12.43 -14.97 16.76
CA ASP A 365 -12.14 -16.36 16.41
C ASP A 365 -11.05 -16.47 15.33
N LEU A 366 -11.08 -15.63 14.30
CA LEU A 366 -10.03 -15.61 13.28
C LEU A 366 -8.67 -15.23 13.88
N LEU A 367 -8.63 -14.34 14.86
CA LEU A 367 -7.40 -13.99 15.58
C LEU A 367 -6.94 -15.11 16.53
N ASP A 368 -7.88 -15.88 17.10
CA ASP A 368 -7.58 -17.04 17.95
C ASP A 368 -7.13 -18.25 17.12
N VAL A 369 -7.74 -18.46 15.95
CA VAL A 369 -7.29 -19.41 14.93
C VAL A 369 -5.88 -19.04 14.47
N ALA A 370 -5.62 -17.76 14.23
CA ALA A 370 -4.26 -17.27 13.94
C ALA A 370 -3.33 -17.35 15.16
N GLY A 371 -3.83 -17.20 16.39
CA GLY A 371 -3.04 -17.08 17.63
C GLY A 371 -2.67 -18.39 18.31
N ASN A 372 -3.44 -19.45 18.09
CA ASN A 372 -3.08 -20.78 18.58
C ASN A 372 -1.81 -21.24 17.85
N ASN A 373 -0.77 -21.63 18.61
CA ASN A 373 0.56 -22.11 18.18
C ASN A 373 0.57 -23.28 17.16
N ALA A 374 -0.58 -23.66 16.62
CA ALA A 374 -0.78 -24.70 15.61
C ALA A 374 -1.35 -24.17 14.27
N GLY A 375 -1.69 -22.88 14.13
CA GLY A 375 -2.61 -22.43 13.07
C GLY A 375 -2.16 -21.29 12.15
N PHE A 376 -1.06 -20.59 12.44
CA PHE A 376 -0.66 -19.48 11.57
C PHE A 376 0.01 -19.99 10.28
N LEU A 377 0.81 -21.04 10.43
CA LEU A 377 1.97 -21.29 9.61
C LEU A 377 2.19 -22.78 9.60
N PRO A 378 2.51 -23.40 8.46
CA PRO A 378 3.07 -24.74 8.54
C PRO A 378 4.31 -24.63 9.46
N ALA A 379 4.52 -25.60 10.36
CA ALA A 379 5.37 -25.49 11.57
C ALA A 379 6.58 -24.54 11.49
N GLY A 380 6.63 -23.48 12.32
CA GLY A 380 7.90 -22.76 12.61
C GLY A 380 7.87 -21.23 12.71
N ALA A 381 6.74 -20.56 12.51
CA ALA A 381 6.70 -19.10 12.59
C ALA A 381 5.67 -18.61 13.61
N THR A 382 5.89 -17.42 14.16
CA THR A 382 5.10 -16.93 15.28
C THR A 382 4.34 -15.66 14.91
N ARG A 383 3.14 -15.52 15.47
CA ARG A 383 2.38 -14.26 15.42
C ARG A 383 3.24 -13.07 15.88
N GLY A 384 4.12 -13.27 16.87
CA GLY A 384 5.02 -12.23 17.38
C GLY A 384 5.97 -11.65 16.32
N ASP A 385 6.48 -12.47 15.40
CA ASP A 385 7.42 -11.99 14.37
C ASP A 385 6.71 -11.12 13.31
N VAL A 386 5.50 -11.52 12.92
CA VAL A 386 4.64 -10.77 12.00
C VAL A 386 4.15 -9.47 12.65
N GLU A 387 3.75 -9.53 13.93
CA GLU A 387 3.34 -8.35 14.70
C GLU A 387 4.49 -7.36 14.89
N GLY A 388 5.69 -7.84 15.22
CA GLY A 388 6.89 -7.01 15.35
C GLY A 388 7.23 -6.32 14.03
N SER A 389 7.21 -7.07 12.92
CA SER A 389 7.51 -6.55 11.58
C SER A 389 6.50 -5.50 11.12
N PHE A 390 5.21 -5.70 11.43
CA PHE A 390 4.15 -4.72 11.08
C PHE A 390 4.24 -3.44 11.90
N LYS A 391 4.59 -3.54 13.19
CA LYS A 391 4.63 -2.39 14.11
C LYS A 391 5.92 -1.59 14.02
N ASP A 392 7.02 -2.19 13.57
CA ASP A 392 8.33 -1.53 13.44
C ASP A 392 8.26 -0.20 12.66
N PRO A 393 7.57 -0.08 11.51
CA PRO A 393 7.43 1.20 10.81
C PRO A 393 6.70 2.30 11.57
N PHE A 394 5.70 1.94 12.41
CA PHE A 394 5.02 2.90 13.27
C PHE A 394 5.95 3.44 14.36
N SER A 395 7.04 2.73 14.68
CA SER A 395 7.95 3.12 15.74
C SER A 395 8.82 4.33 15.45
N LYS A 396 9.02 4.66 14.17
CA LYS A 396 9.78 5.85 13.73
C LYS A 396 9.06 7.17 14.03
N TYR A 397 7.77 7.13 14.39
CA TYR A 397 6.93 8.30 14.68
C TYR A 397 6.64 8.50 16.18
N TYR A 398 7.22 7.68 17.06
CA TYR A 398 7.12 7.81 18.54
C TYR A 398 8.16 8.76 19.15
#